data_AF-A0A0S4J3Y7-F1
#
_entry.id   AF-A0A0S4J3Y7-F1
#
_cell.length_a   1.000
_cell.length_b   1.000
_cell.length_c   1.000
_cell.angle_alpha   90.00
_cell.angle_beta   90.00
_cell.angle_gamma   90.00
#
_symmetry.space_group_name_H-M   'P 1'
#
loop_
_entity.id
_entity.type
_entity.pdbx_description
1 polymer ?
#
loop_
_entity_poly.entity_id
_entity_poly.type
_entity_poly.pdbx_seq_one_letter_code
_entity_poly.pdbx_strand_id
1 'polypeptide(L)'
;MSQNLGTIWSKMSCFLCPQGLHSTRLLLSPHRADPSSAKKKKNTSETKRAGSSLHKMKKERVTLKSEIALLKYEYRLRITSYHETSYASIPRPKGLSTAMYYKIRGMHELDYIEPMKLESIQEKELRIKAVDEDIWLRNPVPFSSVLEACDFLRDESPVMNSVEPTLSGRMYRFNATKIEGMLFSGIRKLTALALKDATVSKHFLIAVLGGSGLGKTDTLHRIRRDGTLRGKIAEHVSASSDGRMPCQHCVALFASFNESTPFDQVPYDAATEPNVTAALCNMLLSHYLGVECSLALTRWFTRLTLEDVVNYVQQREAAMHNCALSAVCVVVLVDEVGKLGDVRAKQLCDELLAVQHSSMRAGLPIFAVAAGLEVDSMFATVTRSSKHRLHPVTLSPCSP
;
A
#
# COMPACT_ATOMS: atom_id res chain seq x y z
N MET A 1 31.03 -15.24 -38.99
CA MET A 1 31.10 -13.80 -39.32
C MET A 1 29.83 -13.15 -38.84
N SER A 2 29.89 -12.54 -37.65
CA SER A 2 28.80 -11.92 -36.91
C SER A 2 28.46 -10.56 -37.51
N GLN A 3 27.18 -10.34 -37.84
CA GLN A 3 26.69 -9.05 -38.34
C GLN A 3 26.17 -8.18 -37.20
N ASN A 4 26.63 -6.93 -37.26
CA ASN A 4 26.31 -5.79 -36.41
C ASN A 4 24.80 -5.49 -36.36
N LEU A 5 24.23 -5.46 -35.16
CA LEU A 5 22.96 -4.78 -34.85
C LEU A 5 23.22 -3.77 -33.74
N GLY A 6 23.55 -2.54 -34.13
CA GLY A 6 23.83 -1.48 -33.18
C GLY A 6 23.73 -0.10 -33.82
N THR A 7 22.51 0.36 -34.17
CA THR A 7 22.21 1.79 -34.37
C THR A 7 20.71 2.09 -34.56
N ILE A 8 19.86 2.05 -33.52
CA ILE A 8 18.53 2.69 -33.57
C ILE A 8 18.13 3.32 -32.22
N TRP A 9 18.98 4.08 -31.53
CA TRP A 9 18.56 4.81 -30.31
C TRP A 9 19.16 6.22 -30.20
N SER A 10 19.22 6.96 -31.31
CA SER A 10 19.56 8.39 -31.32
C SER A 10 18.69 9.12 -32.33
N LYS A 11 17.54 9.64 -31.86
CA LYS A 11 16.77 10.79 -32.36
C LYS A 11 15.32 10.72 -31.86
N MET A 12 15.09 11.21 -30.64
CA MET A 12 13.77 11.75 -30.27
C MET A 12 13.99 13.15 -29.72
N SER A 13 14.06 14.09 -30.67
CA SER A 13 14.11 15.52 -30.44
C SER A 13 12.69 16.04 -30.23
N CYS A 14 12.51 16.81 -29.15
CA CYS A 14 11.53 17.86 -28.92
C CYS A 14 10.35 17.99 -29.91
N PHE A 15 9.15 17.63 -29.47
CA PHE A 15 7.91 18.23 -30.00
C PHE A 15 7.36 19.24 -28.97
N LEU A 16 7.59 20.52 -29.27
CA LEU A 16 6.84 21.64 -28.72
C LEU A 16 5.51 21.72 -29.48
N CYS A 17 4.39 21.59 -28.78
CA CYS A 17 3.07 21.90 -29.33
C CYS A 17 2.67 23.32 -28.87
N PRO A 18 2.31 24.25 -29.77
CA PRO A 18 1.90 25.59 -29.39
C PRO A 18 0.49 25.61 -28.80
N GLN A 19 0.26 26.64 -27.98
CA GLN A 19 -0.97 26.91 -27.23
C GLN A 19 -2.13 27.32 -28.15
N GLY A 20 -3.32 26.81 -27.84
CA GLY A 20 -4.60 27.38 -28.26
C GLY A 20 -5.38 27.84 -27.04
N LEU A 21 -5.47 29.17 -26.88
CA LEU A 21 -6.31 29.85 -25.91
C LEU A 21 -7.79 29.63 -26.25
N HIS A 22 -8.59 29.17 -25.28
CA HIS A 22 -9.97 29.62 -25.16
C HIS A 22 -10.35 29.75 -23.69
N SER A 23 -10.58 31.01 -23.32
CA SER A 23 -11.18 31.46 -22.08
C SER A 23 -12.68 31.31 -22.18
N THR A 24 -13.30 30.62 -21.22
CA THR A 24 -14.70 30.85 -20.86
C THR A 24 -14.85 30.71 -19.35
N ARG A 25 -14.92 31.86 -18.69
CA ARG A 25 -15.61 32.06 -17.42
C ARG A 25 -17.05 31.59 -17.56
N LEU A 26 -17.53 30.74 -16.66
CA LEU A 26 -18.90 30.82 -16.18
C LEU A 26 -18.91 30.56 -14.67
N LEU A 27 -19.16 31.66 -13.97
CA LEU A 27 -19.77 31.70 -12.64
C LEU A 27 -21.12 30.98 -12.72
N LEU A 28 -21.48 30.23 -11.67
CA LEU A 28 -22.81 30.22 -11.03
C LEU A 28 -22.82 29.19 -9.89
N SER A 29 -22.97 29.71 -8.66
CA SER A 29 -23.55 29.05 -7.49
C SER A 29 -24.87 29.79 -7.18
N PRO A 30 -25.74 29.34 -6.26
CA PRO A 30 -26.22 27.98 -6.01
C PRO A 30 -27.77 27.95 -6.01
N HIS A 31 -28.41 26.84 -6.39
CA HIS A 31 -29.84 26.66 -6.11
C HIS A 31 -30.06 25.96 -4.77
N ARG A 32 -30.56 26.75 -3.81
CA ARG A 32 -31.36 26.28 -2.68
C ARG A 32 -32.56 25.48 -3.21
N ALA A 33 -32.74 24.26 -2.72
CA ALA A 33 -34.01 23.56 -2.76
C ALA A 33 -34.52 23.41 -1.33
N ASP A 34 -35.73 23.93 -1.11
CA ASP A 34 -36.49 23.79 0.14
C ASP A 34 -36.90 22.33 0.40
N PRO A 35 -37.09 21.95 1.69
CA PRO A 35 -37.42 20.60 2.08
C PRO A 35 -38.92 20.35 1.92
N SER A 36 -39.33 19.64 0.88
CA SER A 36 -40.67 19.07 0.80
C SER A 36 -40.78 17.85 1.73
N SER A 37 -41.64 17.98 2.72
CA SER A 37 -42.04 16.97 3.70
C SER A 37 -42.46 15.63 3.07
N ALA A 38 -41.57 14.64 3.11
CA ALA A 38 -41.92 13.25 2.85
C ALA A 38 -42.28 12.54 4.15
N LYS A 39 -43.52 12.04 4.22
CA LYS A 39 -44.06 11.22 5.32
C LYS A 39 -43.12 10.04 5.61
N LYS A 40 -42.55 10.05 6.82
CA LYS A 40 -41.73 8.99 7.41
C LYS A 40 -42.60 7.72 7.63
N LYS A 41 -42.74 6.88 6.60
CA LYS A 41 -43.25 5.51 6.77
C LYS A 41 -42.19 4.68 7.48
N LYS A 42 -42.63 4.07 8.58
CA LYS A 42 -41.83 3.44 9.63
C LYS A 42 -41.29 2.08 9.16
N ASN A 43 -40.19 2.06 8.39
CA ASN A 43 -39.42 0.83 8.10
C ASN A 43 -38.55 0.43 9.31
N THR A 44 -39.15 0.27 10.49
CA THR A 44 -38.45 -0.13 11.73
C THR A 44 -38.30 -1.64 11.91
N SER A 45 -38.84 -2.47 11.02
CA SER A 45 -38.79 -3.94 11.13
C SER A 45 -37.56 -4.57 10.46
N GLU A 46 -37.10 -4.06 9.32
CA GLU A 46 -35.94 -4.61 8.60
C GLU A 46 -34.61 -4.25 9.27
N THR A 47 -34.48 -3.03 9.79
CA THR A 47 -33.25 -2.58 10.49
C THR A 47 -33.01 -3.38 11.77
N LYS A 48 -34.07 -3.82 12.46
CA LYS A 48 -33.96 -4.66 13.66
C LYS A 48 -33.51 -6.09 13.36
N ARG A 49 -33.93 -6.67 12.23
CA ARG A 49 -33.46 -8.00 11.79
C ARG A 49 -32.00 -7.98 11.33
N ALA A 50 -31.58 -6.93 10.61
CA ALA A 50 -30.20 -6.77 10.19
C ALA A 50 -29.22 -6.61 11.38
N GLY A 51 -29.61 -5.84 12.40
CA GLY A 51 -28.80 -5.68 13.63
C GLY A 51 -28.63 -6.99 14.41
N SER A 52 -29.67 -7.83 14.47
CA SER A 52 -29.62 -9.15 15.12
C SER A 52 -28.66 -10.11 14.40
N SER A 53 -28.68 -10.12 13.06
CA SER A 53 -27.78 -10.95 12.24
C SER A 53 -26.31 -10.55 12.41
N LEU A 54 -26.01 -9.25 12.39
CA LEU A 54 -24.63 -8.75 12.53
C LEU A 54 -24.04 -9.08 13.91
N HIS A 55 -24.84 -8.93 14.97
CA HIS A 55 -24.40 -9.29 16.32
C HIS A 55 -24.10 -10.78 16.45
N LYS A 56 -24.90 -11.65 15.80
CA LYS A 56 -24.65 -13.10 15.76
C LYS A 56 -23.33 -13.43 15.06
N MET A 57 -23.05 -12.82 13.91
CA MET A 57 -21.80 -13.03 13.16
C MET A 57 -20.57 -12.53 13.93
N LYS A 58 -20.66 -11.35 14.56
CA LYS A 58 -19.57 -10.83 15.42
C LYS A 58 -19.29 -11.76 16.61
N LYS A 59 -20.33 -12.32 17.22
CA LYS A 59 -20.20 -13.30 18.31
C LYS A 59 -19.55 -14.60 17.81
N GLU A 60 -20.01 -15.13 16.68
CA GLU A 60 -19.43 -16.33 16.04
C GLU A 60 -17.94 -16.13 15.74
N ARG A 61 -17.57 -14.99 15.17
CA ARG A 61 -16.16 -14.62 14.91
C ARG A 61 -15.30 -14.66 16.18
N VAL A 62 -15.75 -14.03 17.27
CA VAL A 62 -15.03 -14.03 18.55
C VAL A 62 -14.88 -15.45 19.11
N THR A 63 -15.94 -16.26 19.03
CA THR A 63 -15.89 -17.66 19.44
C THR A 63 -14.87 -18.45 18.61
N LEU A 64 -14.91 -18.35 17.28
CA LEU A 64 -13.95 -19.04 16.41
C LEU A 64 -12.50 -18.59 16.66
N LYS A 65 -12.25 -17.28 16.85
CA LYS A 65 -10.90 -16.78 17.20
C LYS A 65 -10.39 -17.43 18.50
N SER A 66 -11.26 -17.57 19.50
CA SER A 66 -10.89 -18.23 20.77
C SER A 66 -10.61 -19.73 20.61
N GLU A 67 -11.37 -20.43 19.76
CA GLU A 67 -11.17 -21.85 19.47
C GLU A 67 -9.86 -22.09 18.71
N ILE A 68 -9.54 -21.27 17.72
CA ILE A 68 -8.26 -21.36 16.99
C ILE A 68 -7.09 -21.09 17.92
N ALA A 69 -7.18 -20.08 18.79
CA ALA A 69 -6.12 -19.77 19.75
C ALA A 69 -5.85 -20.97 20.68
N LEU A 70 -6.90 -21.64 21.13
CA LEU A 70 -6.82 -22.88 21.91
C LEU A 70 -6.16 -24.01 21.11
N LEU A 71 -6.62 -24.27 19.88
CA LEU A 71 -6.07 -25.33 19.03
C LEU A 71 -4.58 -25.10 18.70
N LYS A 72 -4.19 -23.87 18.36
CA LYS A 72 -2.79 -23.49 18.13
C LYS A 72 -1.94 -23.68 19.38
N TYR A 73 -2.50 -23.41 20.56
CA TYR A 73 -1.81 -23.63 21.82
C TYR A 73 -1.61 -25.12 22.13
N GLU A 74 -2.66 -25.93 21.97
CA GLU A 74 -2.56 -27.40 22.13
C GLU A 74 -1.55 -28.01 21.14
N TYR A 75 -1.52 -27.50 19.91
CA TYR A 75 -0.57 -27.91 18.89
C TYR A 75 0.88 -27.55 19.28
N ARG A 76 1.12 -26.31 19.73
CA ARG A 76 2.45 -25.89 20.23
C ARG A 76 2.91 -26.70 21.43
N LEU A 77 2.04 -26.90 22.43
CA LEU A 77 2.35 -27.74 23.58
C LEU A 77 2.79 -29.14 23.16
N ARG A 78 2.13 -29.72 22.15
CA ARG A 78 2.51 -31.03 21.61
C ARG A 78 3.86 -31.01 20.89
N ILE A 79 4.12 -30.04 20.02
CA ILE A 79 5.45 -29.93 19.38
C ILE A 79 6.56 -29.82 20.44
N THR A 80 6.38 -28.96 21.44
CA THR A 80 7.38 -28.81 22.52
C THR A 80 7.49 -30.09 23.36
N SER A 81 6.38 -30.81 23.59
CA SER A 81 6.35 -32.10 24.28
C SER A 81 7.14 -33.21 23.57
N TYR A 82 7.18 -33.16 22.24
CA TYR A 82 7.87 -34.13 21.40
C TYR A 82 9.38 -33.86 21.32
N HIS A 83 9.79 -32.61 21.54
CA HIS A 83 11.18 -32.16 21.42
C HIS A 83 11.91 -31.94 22.76
N GLU A 84 11.23 -31.84 23.91
CA GLU A 84 11.87 -31.63 25.22
C GLU A 84 11.22 -32.42 26.38
N THR A 85 12.07 -33.01 27.24
CA THR A 85 11.69 -33.72 28.47
C THR A 85 11.30 -32.80 29.65
N SER A 86 11.15 -31.48 29.47
CA SER A 86 10.89 -30.54 30.58
C SER A 86 9.70 -29.61 30.34
N TYR A 87 8.51 -30.08 30.71
CA TYR A 87 7.23 -29.34 30.64
C TYR A 87 7.09 -28.18 31.66
N ALA A 88 8.16 -27.83 32.39
CA ALA A 88 8.06 -26.93 33.55
C ALA A 88 8.01 -25.44 33.18
N SER A 89 8.33 -25.06 31.94
CA SER A 89 8.64 -23.67 31.57
C SER A 89 7.63 -22.97 30.67
N ILE A 90 6.58 -23.63 30.15
CA ILE A 90 5.68 -23.01 29.16
C ILE A 90 4.64 -22.12 29.88
N PRO A 91 4.65 -20.79 29.66
CA PRO A 91 3.68 -19.90 30.28
C PRO A 91 2.27 -20.08 29.70
N ARG A 92 1.25 -19.91 30.55
CA ARG A 92 -0.17 -19.95 30.16
C ARG A 92 -0.48 -18.80 29.18
N PRO A 93 -1.16 -19.06 28.04
CA PRO A 93 -1.61 -18.01 27.13
C PRO A 93 -2.58 -17.02 27.80
N LYS A 94 -2.50 -15.75 27.39
CA LYS A 94 -3.52 -14.75 27.74
C LYS A 94 -4.88 -15.19 27.15
N GLY A 95 -5.91 -15.19 27.99
CA GLY A 95 -7.29 -15.59 27.60
C GLY A 95 -7.67 -17.03 27.90
N LEU A 96 -6.73 -17.89 28.31
CA LEU A 96 -7.02 -19.28 28.66
C LEU A 96 -7.34 -19.43 30.16
N SER A 97 -8.46 -20.09 30.51
CA SER A 97 -8.80 -20.34 31.91
C SER A 97 -7.84 -21.34 32.55
N THR A 98 -7.60 -21.20 33.85
CA THR A 98 -6.66 -22.06 34.60
C THR A 98 -7.09 -23.52 34.57
N ALA A 99 -8.38 -23.80 34.69
CA ALA A 99 -8.92 -25.17 34.65
C ALA A 99 -8.68 -25.84 33.29
N MET A 100 -8.84 -25.08 32.20
CA MET A 100 -8.64 -25.57 30.84
C MET A 100 -7.16 -25.84 30.55
N TYR A 101 -6.27 -24.96 31.05
CA TYR A 101 -4.81 -25.16 30.98
C TYR A 101 -4.37 -26.50 31.60
N TYR A 102 -4.81 -26.81 32.82
CA TYR A 102 -4.43 -28.05 33.50
C TYR A 102 -5.08 -29.30 32.88
N LYS A 103 -6.29 -29.18 32.34
CA LYS A 103 -6.96 -30.27 31.62
C LYS A 103 -6.18 -30.69 30.38
N ILE A 104 -5.66 -29.73 29.61
CA ILE A 104 -4.85 -29.98 28.42
C ILE A 104 -3.52 -30.64 28.81
N ARG A 105 -2.89 -30.17 29.90
CA ARG A 105 -1.62 -30.74 30.41
C ARG A 105 -1.74 -32.20 30.85
N GLY A 106 -2.93 -32.66 31.23
CA GLY A 106 -3.16 -34.04 31.70
C GLY A 106 -3.45 -35.08 30.61
N MET A 107 -3.63 -34.68 29.35
CA MET A 107 -3.98 -35.60 28.26
C MET A 107 -2.71 -36.15 27.57
N HIS A 108 -2.15 -37.23 28.11
CA HIS A 108 -0.85 -37.79 27.72
C HIS A 108 -0.88 -38.95 26.71
N GLU A 109 -2.02 -39.26 26.09
CA GLU A 109 -2.11 -40.28 25.06
C GLU A 109 -2.65 -39.68 23.76
N LEU A 110 -2.02 -39.99 22.62
CA LEU A 110 -2.59 -40.18 21.27
C LEU A 110 -1.61 -39.72 20.16
N ASP A 111 -0.96 -40.70 19.53
CA ASP A 111 0.05 -40.62 18.46
C ASP A 111 -0.50 -40.35 17.04
N TYR A 112 -1.77 -39.95 16.85
CA TYR A 112 -2.37 -39.86 15.50
C TYR A 112 -3.19 -38.58 15.19
N ILE A 113 -3.07 -37.53 16.01
CA ILE A 113 -4.00 -36.38 15.99
C ILE A 113 -3.45 -35.12 15.29
N GLU A 114 -2.18 -35.09 14.87
CA GLU A 114 -1.57 -33.88 14.32
C GLU A 114 -2.20 -33.35 13.01
N PRO A 115 -2.53 -34.18 12.00
CA PRO A 115 -3.12 -33.68 10.76
C PRO A 115 -4.53 -33.10 10.97
N MET A 116 -5.36 -33.78 11.77
CA MET A 116 -6.75 -33.37 12.03
C MET A 116 -6.86 -32.03 12.78
N LYS A 117 -5.92 -31.72 13.68
CA LYS A 117 -5.91 -30.43 14.38
C LYS A 117 -5.49 -29.28 13.46
N LEU A 118 -4.54 -29.52 12.56
CA LEU A 118 -4.12 -28.52 11.58
C LEU A 118 -5.23 -28.25 10.56
N GLU A 119 -5.88 -29.29 10.05
CA GLU A 119 -7.06 -29.18 9.19
C GLU A 119 -8.20 -28.42 9.91
N SER A 120 -8.47 -28.72 11.19
CA SER A 120 -9.49 -28.00 11.96
C SER A 120 -9.15 -26.53 12.20
N ILE A 121 -7.86 -26.20 12.41
CA ILE A 121 -7.40 -24.80 12.48
C ILE A 121 -7.67 -24.12 11.14
N GLN A 122 -7.27 -24.73 10.02
CA GLN A 122 -7.46 -24.17 8.68
C GLN A 122 -8.95 -23.97 8.35
N GLU A 123 -9.80 -24.95 8.64
CA GLU A 123 -11.25 -24.86 8.43
C GLU A 123 -11.86 -23.70 9.22
N LYS A 124 -11.48 -23.54 10.49
CA LYS A 124 -11.96 -22.44 11.32
C LYS A 124 -11.41 -21.09 10.87
N GLU A 125 -10.17 -21.01 10.41
CA GLU A 125 -9.59 -19.81 9.81
C GLU A 125 -10.35 -19.40 8.54
N LEU A 126 -10.67 -20.35 7.66
CA LEU A 126 -11.51 -20.13 6.48
C LEU A 126 -12.92 -19.67 6.88
N ARG A 127 -13.51 -20.26 7.93
CA ARG A 127 -14.83 -19.85 8.42
C ARG A 127 -14.81 -18.43 8.98
N ILE A 128 -13.79 -18.05 9.75
CA ILE A 128 -13.62 -16.66 10.19
C ILE A 128 -13.52 -15.75 8.98
N LYS A 129 -12.72 -16.11 7.98
CA LYS A 129 -12.56 -15.30 6.78
C LYS A 129 -13.90 -15.08 6.05
N ALA A 130 -14.71 -16.13 5.91
CA ALA A 130 -16.05 -16.03 5.33
C ALA A 130 -17.01 -15.17 6.18
N VAL A 131 -17.00 -15.34 7.51
CA VAL A 131 -17.81 -14.52 8.44
C VAL A 131 -17.38 -13.06 8.39
N ASP A 132 -16.08 -12.82 8.31
CA ASP A 132 -15.48 -11.50 8.18
C ASP A 132 -15.95 -10.87 6.87
N GLU A 133 -15.73 -11.52 5.71
CA GLU A 133 -16.23 -11.07 4.41
C GLU A 133 -17.74 -10.71 4.46
N ASP A 134 -18.57 -11.53 5.09
CA ASP A 134 -20.00 -11.26 5.27
C ASP A 134 -20.28 -10.04 6.17
N ILE A 135 -19.51 -9.85 7.23
CA ILE A 135 -19.59 -8.68 8.11
C ILE A 135 -19.18 -7.41 7.34
N TRP A 136 -18.07 -7.46 6.60
CA TRP A 136 -17.54 -6.32 5.84
C TRP A 136 -18.50 -5.91 4.70
N LEU A 137 -19.08 -6.88 4.00
CA LEU A 137 -19.98 -6.62 2.87
C LEU A 137 -21.33 -6.04 3.30
N ARG A 138 -21.85 -6.44 4.47
CA ARG A 138 -23.21 -6.06 4.88
C ARG A 138 -23.34 -4.65 5.46
N ASN A 139 -22.27 -4.07 6.01
CA ASN A 139 -22.27 -2.69 6.52
C ASN A 139 -20.87 -2.08 6.46
N PRO A 140 -20.38 -1.71 5.26
CA PRO A 140 -19.17 -0.91 5.19
C PRO A 140 -19.48 0.47 5.76
N VAL A 141 -18.95 0.76 6.95
CA VAL A 141 -18.92 2.12 7.48
C VAL A 141 -17.54 2.67 7.10
N PRO A 142 -17.45 3.59 6.13
CA PRO A 142 -16.16 4.11 5.73
C PRO A 142 -15.50 4.84 6.90
N PHE A 143 -14.19 4.68 7.03
CA PHE A 143 -13.40 5.41 8.01
C PHE A 143 -13.57 6.91 7.81
N SER A 144 -13.77 7.60 8.92
CA SER A 144 -13.90 9.07 8.95
C SER A 144 -12.54 9.77 8.98
N SER A 145 -11.48 9.07 9.38
CA SER A 145 -10.11 9.58 9.45
C SER A 145 -9.06 8.49 9.28
N VAL A 146 -7.83 8.87 8.93
CA VAL A 146 -6.69 7.95 8.86
C VAL A 146 -6.31 7.38 10.23
N LEU A 147 -6.54 8.16 11.30
CA LEU A 147 -6.30 7.69 12.67
C LEU A 147 -7.25 6.54 13.03
N GLU A 148 -8.54 6.68 12.72
CA GLU A 148 -9.53 5.60 12.91
C GLU A 148 -9.14 4.34 12.13
N ALA A 149 -8.73 4.49 10.88
CA ALA A 149 -8.24 3.39 10.06
C ALA A 149 -6.99 2.73 10.68
N CYS A 150 -6.06 3.52 11.22
CA CYS A 150 -4.86 3.01 11.87
C CYS A 150 -5.16 2.20 13.12
N ASP A 151 -5.99 2.73 14.01
CA ASP A 151 -6.35 2.07 15.26
C ASP A 151 -7.05 0.74 14.95
N PHE A 152 -7.97 0.77 13.99
CA PHE A 152 -8.66 -0.41 13.51
C PHE A 152 -7.71 -1.47 12.94
N LEU A 153 -6.80 -1.08 12.05
CA LEU A 153 -5.84 -1.99 11.42
C LEU A 153 -4.89 -2.63 12.44
N ARG A 154 -4.48 -1.91 13.49
CA ARG A 154 -3.63 -2.46 14.56
C ARG A 154 -4.33 -3.50 15.42
N ASP A 155 -5.63 -3.30 15.66
CA ASP A 155 -6.42 -4.18 16.52
C ASP A 155 -6.87 -5.45 15.79
N GLU A 156 -7.17 -5.35 14.49
CA GLU A 156 -7.82 -6.42 13.73
C GLU A 156 -6.89 -7.19 12.80
N SER A 157 -5.86 -6.56 12.25
CA SER A 157 -4.96 -7.21 11.30
C SER A 157 -3.80 -7.89 12.02
N PRO A 158 -3.43 -9.12 11.61
CA PRO A 158 -2.23 -9.75 12.13
C PRO A 158 -1.01 -8.89 11.77
N VAL A 159 -0.09 -8.76 12.74
CA VAL A 159 1.22 -8.18 12.49
C VAL A 159 1.91 -9.02 11.42
N MET A 160 2.39 -8.38 10.36
CA MET A 160 3.23 -9.08 9.40
C MET A 160 4.51 -9.47 10.12
N ASN A 161 4.71 -10.77 10.32
CA ASN A 161 6.07 -11.27 10.45
C ASN A 161 6.78 -10.75 9.21
N SER A 162 7.92 -10.06 9.38
CA SER A 162 8.69 -9.58 8.24
C SER A 162 9.23 -10.79 7.50
N VAL A 163 8.39 -11.42 6.67
CA VAL A 163 8.84 -12.28 5.60
C VAL A 163 9.56 -11.31 4.71
N GLU A 164 10.87 -11.21 4.90
CA GLU A 164 11.71 -10.51 3.96
C GLU A 164 11.41 -11.19 2.62
N PRO A 165 10.75 -10.52 1.64
CA PRO A 165 10.76 -11.01 0.28
C PRO A 165 12.22 -11.22 0.01
N THR A 166 12.57 -12.49 -0.14
CA THR A 166 13.91 -12.93 -0.40
C THR A 166 14.18 -12.29 -1.75
N LEU A 167 14.89 -11.15 -1.74
CA LEU A 167 15.40 -10.54 -2.96
C LEU A 167 16.00 -11.71 -3.70
N SER A 168 15.43 -12.04 -4.86
CA SER A 168 15.70 -13.34 -5.47
C SER A 168 17.21 -13.51 -5.48
N GLY A 169 17.74 -14.63 -4.97
CA GLY A 169 19.19 -14.83 -4.85
C GLY A 169 19.93 -14.65 -6.18
N ARG A 170 19.16 -14.63 -7.29
CA ARG A 170 19.50 -14.03 -8.57
C ARG A 170 19.23 -12.52 -8.56
N MET A 171 19.94 -11.75 -7.73
CA MET A 171 20.03 -10.31 -7.96
C MET A 171 20.66 -10.16 -9.35
N TYR A 172 19.84 -9.87 -10.36
CA TYR A 172 20.38 -9.27 -11.57
C TYR A 172 21.11 -8.02 -11.09
N ARG A 173 22.44 -8.06 -11.15
CA ARG A 173 23.28 -6.92 -10.79
C ARG A 173 22.83 -5.81 -11.73
N PHE A 174 21.94 -4.93 -11.31
CA PHE A 174 21.68 -3.70 -12.03
C PHE A 174 22.71 -2.68 -11.58
N ASN A 175 23.09 -1.75 -12.47
CA ASN A 175 24.06 -0.73 -12.13
C ASN A 175 23.43 0.26 -11.12
N ALA A 176 23.65 -0.03 -9.83
CA ALA A 176 23.16 0.72 -8.69
C ALA A 176 23.42 2.22 -8.81
N THR A 177 24.63 2.59 -9.23
CA THR A 177 25.06 3.98 -9.41
C THR A 177 24.30 4.68 -10.53
N LYS A 178 24.04 3.98 -11.65
CA LYS A 178 23.25 4.52 -12.76
C LYS A 178 21.80 4.77 -12.34
N ILE A 179 21.19 3.83 -11.61
CA ILE A 179 19.82 3.97 -11.07
C ILE A 179 19.74 5.16 -10.12
N GLU A 180 20.68 5.26 -9.17
CA GLU A 180 20.77 6.39 -8.24
C GLU A 180 20.89 7.72 -9.01
N GLY A 181 21.79 7.80 -9.98
CA GLY A 181 21.97 9.01 -10.80
C GLY A 181 20.69 9.43 -11.54
N MET A 182 19.95 8.47 -12.10
CA MET A 182 18.66 8.75 -12.75
C MET A 182 17.58 9.17 -11.75
N LEU A 183 17.48 8.49 -10.61
CA LEU A 183 16.54 8.83 -9.53
C LEU A 183 16.79 10.27 -9.04
N PHE A 184 18.04 10.60 -8.74
CA PHE A 184 18.45 11.92 -8.25
C PHE A 184 18.31 13.03 -9.30
N SER A 185 18.51 12.71 -10.59
CA SER A 185 18.17 13.62 -11.68
C SER A 185 16.67 13.94 -11.69
N GLY A 186 15.82 12.94 -11.42
CA GLY A 186 14.37 13.11 -11.30
C GLY A 186 13.99 14.00 -10.13
N ILE A 187 14.49 13.69 -8.93
CA ILE A 187 14.22 14.48 -7.72
C ILE A 187 14.60 15.95 -7.92
N ARG A 188 15.81 16.23 -8.43
CA ARG A 188 16.27 17.60 -8.68
C ARG A 188 15.37 18.38 -9.64
N LYS A 189 14.98 17.75 -10.76
CA LYS A 189 14.07 18.37 -11.73
C LYS A 189 12.70 18.62 -11.11
N LEU A 190 12.21 17.70 -10.27
CA LEU A 190 10.92 17.80 -9.62
C LEU A 190 10.92 18.95 -8.62
N THR A 191 11.91 19.02 -7.72
CA THR A 191 12.10 20.12 -6.77
C THR A 191 12.18 21.47 -7.49
N ALA A 192 12.93 21.55 -8.59
CA ALA A 192 13.04 22.78 -9.38
C ALA A 192 11.70 23.23 -10.01
N LEU A 193 10.79 22.30 -10.32
CA LEU A 193 9.45 22.63 -10.84
C LEU A 193 8.52 23.14 -9.74
N ALA A 194 8.56 22.52 -8.56
CA ALA A 194 7.74 22.97 -7.43
C ALA A 194 8.08 24.40 -7.00
N LEU A 195 9.36 24.77 -7.06
CA LEU A 195 9.80 26.14 -6.73
C LEU A 195 9.35 27.21 -7.73
N LYS A 196 8.91 26.83 -8.94
CA LYS A 196 8.57 27.76 -10.04
C LYS A 196 7.07 28.01 -10.19
N ASP A 197 6.26 27.69 -9.17
CA ASP A 197 4.79 27.72 -9.20
C ASP A 197 4.21 27.12 -10.50
N ALA A 198 4.71 25.96 -10.88
CA ALA A 198 4.32 25.29 -12.10
C ALA A 198 2.94 24.62 -11.94
N THR A 199 2.16 24.55 -13.02
CA THR A 199 0.90 23.80 -13.05
C THR A 199 1.13 22.29 -12.85
N VAL A 200 0.14 21.55 -12.33
CA VAL A 200 0.21 20.09 -12.14
C VAL A 200 0.65 19.38 -13.43
N SER A 201 0.13 19.80 -14.58
CA SER A 201 0.48 19.25 -15.91
C SER A 201 1.97 19.38 -16.29
N LYS A 202 2.71 20.30 -15.67
CA LYS A 202 4.15 20.45 -15.88
C LYS A 202 4.97 19.50 -15.01
N HIS A 203 4.38 18.97 -13.93
CA HIS A 203 5.01 18.00 -13.06
C HIS A 203 5.10 16.63 -13.73
N PHE A 204 5.99 15.79 -13.20
CA PHE A 204 6.21 14.45 -13.72
C PHE A 204 6.29 13.43 -12.59
N LEU A 205 5.99 12.18 -12.93
CA LEU A 205 6.26 11.03 -12.06
C LEU A 205 7.64 10.45 -12.40
N ILE A 206 8.36 10.02 -11.37
CA ILE A 206 9.55 9.20 -11.57
C ILE A 206 9.05 7.77 -11.84
N ALA A 207 9.50 7.17 -12.93
CA ALA A 207 9.06 5.83 -13.32
C ALA A 207 10.24 4.88 -13.47
N VAL A 208 10.22 3.75 -12.77
CA VAL A 208 11.18 2.66 -12.95
C VAL A 208 10.74 1.81 -14.12
N LEU A 209 11.56 1.77 -15.17
CA LEU A 209 11.18 1.21 -16.47
C LEU A 209 12.15 0.10 -16.86
N GLY A 210 11.62 -1.04 -17.27
CA GLY A 210 12.42 -2.17 -17.74
C GLY A 210 11.54 -3.33 -18.16
N GLY A 211 12.07 -4.21 -19.01
CA GLY A 211 11.42 -5.46 -19.39
C GLY A 211 11.15 -6.39 -18.19
N SER A 212 10.47 -7.50 -18.47
CA SER A 212 10.25 -8.55 -17.48
C SER A 212 11.58 -9.07 -16.92
N GLY A 213 11.65 -9.31 -15.62
CA GLY A 213 12.85 -9.83 -14.95
C GLY A 213 13.99 -8.82 -14.72
N LEU A 214 13.87 -7.56 -15.12
CA LEU A 214 14.95 -6.56 -14.95
C LEU A 214 15.08 -5.95 -13.54
N GLY A 215 14.34 -6.46 -12.54
CA GLY A 215 14.47 -5.99 -11.15
C GLY A 215 13.76 -4.66 -10.86
N LYS A 216 12.59 -4.41 -11.46
CA LYS A 216 11.76 -3.22 -11.16
C LYS A 216 11.32 -3.19 -9.69
N THR A 217 10.69 -4.27 -9.24
CA THR A 217 10.28 -4.49 -7.85
C THR A 217 11.47 -4.42 -6.91
N ASP A 218 12.62 -5.02 -7.28
CA ASP A 218 13.86 -4.96 -6.49
C ASP A 218 14.38 -3.52 -6.36
N THR A 219 14.27 -2.71 -7.42
CA THR A 219 14.65 -1.29 -7.39
C THR A 219 13.76 -0.49 -6.43
N LEU A 220 12.43 -0.72 -6.45
CA LEU A 220 11.52 -0.09 -5.49
C LEU A 220 11.80 -0.56 -4.06
N HIS A 221 12.04 -1.86 -3.85
CA HIS A 221 12.41 -2.40 -2.55
C HIS A 221 13.74 -1.84 -2.04
N ARG A 222 14.70 -1.58 -2.94
CA ARG A 222 15.94 -0.90 -2.60
C ARG A 222 15.67 0.50 -2.10
N ILE A 223 14.89 1.32 -2.82
CA ILE A 223 14.50 2.67 -2.35
C ILE A 223 13.79 2.59 -0.99
N ARG A 224 12.95 1.58 -0.78
CA ARG A 224 12.22 1.37 0.46
C ARG A 224 13.12 1.04 1.65
N ARG A 225 14.07 0.11 1.48
CA ARG A 225 14.80 -0.53 2.59
C ARG A 225 16.19 0.03 2.82
N ASP A 226 16.88 0.48 1.78
CA ASP A 226 18.25 0.96 1.86
C ASP A 226 18.26 2.32 2.59
N GLY A 227 18.59 2.29 3.88
CA GLY A 227 18.66 3.47 4.73
C GLY A 227 19.69 4.49 4.23
N THR A 228 20.79 4.02 3.63
CA THR A 228 21.81 4.90 3.03
C THR A 228 21.26 5.62 1.80
N LEU A 229 20.53 4.91 0.93
CA LEU A 229 19.86 5.53 -0.21
C LEU A 229 18.80 6.55 0.24
N ARG A 230 18.02 6.25 1.27
CA ARG A 230 17.04 7.19 1.85
C ARG A 230 17.70 8.43 2.46
N GLY A 231 18.85 8.27 3.12
CA GLY A 231 19.68 9.40 3.57
C GLY A 231 20.11 10.30 2.41
N LYS A 232 20.64 9.71 1.33
CA LYS A 232 21.01 10.45 0.10
C LYS A 232 19.82 11.17 -0.54
N ILE A 233 18.63 10.56 -0.52
CA ILE A 233 17.39 11.20 -1.01
C ILE A 233 17.09 12.45 -0.20
N ALA A 234 17.14 12.37 1.14
CA ALA A 234 16.89 13.52 2.01
C ALA A 234 17.91 14.66 1.79
N GLU A 235 19.19 14.32 1.67
CA GLU A 235 20.25 15.28 1.36
C GLU A 235 20.02 15.97 0.02
N HIS A 236 19.62 15.22 -1.01
CA HIS A 236 19.37 15.78 -2.33
C HIS A 236 18.12 16.64 -2.42
N VAL A 237 17.05 16.29 -1.70
CA VAL A 237 15.86 17.14 -1.59
C VAL A 237 16.24 18.47 -0.94
N SER A 238 17.00 18.44 0.16
CA SER A 238 17.51 19.62 0.85
C SER A 238 18.37 20.50 -0.07
N ALA A 239 19.37 19.89 -0.71
CA ALA A 239 20.30 20.61 -1.59
C ALA A 239 19.61 21.18 -2.84
N SER A 240 18.63 20.49 -3.41
CA SER A 240 17.94 20.93 -4.63
C SER A 240 16.91 22.04 -4.37
N SER A 241 16.59 22.32 -3.11
CA SER A 241 15.58 23.30 -2.72
C SER A 241 16.15 24.65 -2.29
N ASP A 242 17.48 24.82 -2.35
CA ASP A 242 18.20 25.97 -1.80
C ASP A 242 17.80 26.27 -0.34
N GLY A 243 17.55 25.21 0.45
CA GLY A 243 17.13 25.29 1.85
C GLY A 243 15.65 25.60 2.09
N ARG A 244 14.82 25.76 1.03
CA ARG A 244 13.38 26.01 1.16
C ARG A 244 12.57 24.78 1.60
N MET A 245 13.10 23.59 1.33
CA MET A 245 12.53 22.31 1.78
C MET A 245 13.64 21.53 2.53
N PRO A 246 13.98 21.93 3.77
CA PRO A 246 14.99 21.23 4.54
C PRO A 246 14.46 19.83 4.85
N CYS A 247 15.15 18.78 4.42
CA CYS A 247 14.74 17.39 4.59
C CYS A 247 15.81 16.63 5.38
N GLN A 248 15.43 16.07 6.53
CA GLN A 248 16.31 15.33 7.43
C GLN A 248 15.98 13.84 7.44
N HIS A 249 14.71 13.49 7.23
CA HIS A 249 14.21 12.13 7.33
C HIS A 249 13.44 11.75 6.07
N CYS A 250 13.54 10.49 5.66
CA CYS A 250 12.89 9.98 4.45
C CYS A 250 12.17 8.67 4.74
N VAL A 251 10.86 8.67 4.48
CA VAL A 251 9.94 7.57 4.78
C VAL A 251 9.38 7.05 3.48
N ALA A 252 9.57 5.75 3.23
CA ALA A 252 9.07 5.12 2.01
C ALA A 252 7.80 4.34 2.31
N LEU A 253 6.71 4.72 1.67
CA LEU A 253 5.44 3.99 1.63
C LEU A 253 5.42 3.11 0.39
N PHE A 254 4.93 1.89 0.50
CA PHE A 254 4.98 0.92 -0.60
C PHE A 254 3.63 0.25 -0.81
N ALA A 255 3.13 0.30 -2.04
CA ALA A 255 1.98 -0.47 -2.50
C ALA A 255 2.39 -1.30 -3.73
N SER A 256 1.81 -2.48 -3.87
CA SER A 256 2.01 -3.33 -5.04
C SER A 256 0.67 -3.88 -5.47
N PHE A 257 0.34 -3.71 -6.76
CA PHE A 257 -0.82 -4.36 -7.36
C PHE A 257 -0.49 -5.77 -7.88
N ASN A 258 0.66 -6.33 -7.49
CA ASN A 258 1.03 -7.69 -7.87
C ASN A 258 0.26 -8.75 -7.06
N GLU A 259 -0.04 -9.85 -7.73
CA GLU A 259 -0.81 -10.99 -7.22
C GLU A 259 0.08 -11.98 -6.46
N SER A 260 1.41 -11.91 -6.65
CA SER A 260 2.38 -12.87 -6.12
C SER A 260 3.16 -12.36 -4.89
N THR A 261 2.59 -11.42 -4.12
CA THR A 261 3.04 -11.31 -2.72
C THR A 261 2.63 -12.60 -2.02
N PRO A 262 3.34 -13.10 -0.99
CA PRO A 262 3.09 -14.43 -0.39
C PRO A 262 1.72 -14.56 0.33
N PHE A 263 0.81 -13.63 0.07
CA PHE A 263 -0.54 -13.54 0.58
C PHE A 263 -1.50 -13.84 -0.58
N ASP A 264 -1.53 -15.11 -0.98
CA ASP A 264 -2.62 -15.65 -1.78
C ASP A 264 -3.91 -15.50 -0.99
N GLN A 265 -4.71 -14.48 -1.34
CA GLN A 265 -6.17 -14.63 -1.48
C GLN A 265 -6.79 -13.38 -2.13
N VAL A 266 -7.12 -13.59 -3.41
CA VAL A 266 -7.88 -12.74 -4.32
C VAL A 266 -7.06 -11.58 -4.93
N PRO A 267 -6.80 -11.60 -6.26
CA PRO A 267 -6.15 -10.47 -6.94
C PRO A 267 -6.98 -9.20 -6.76
N TYR A 268 -6.34 -8.02 -6.89
CA TYR A 268 -7.09 -6.78 -7.08
C TYR A 268 -7.93 -6.94 -8.35
N ASP A 269 -9.20 -7.28 -8.18
CA ASP A 269 -10.12 -7.44 -9.27
C ASP A 269 -10.79 -6.09 -9.51
N ALA A 270 -10.45 -5.56 -10.67
CA ALA A 270 -11.00 -4.31 -11.13
C ALA A 270 -12.54 -4.32 -11.10
N ALA A 271 -13.18 -5.45 -11.42
CA ALA A 271 -14.64 -5.55 -11.44
C ALA A 271 -15.28 -5.42 -10.05
N THR A 272 -14.59 -5.82 -8.97
CA THR A 272 -15.13 -5.85 -7.59
C THR A 272 -14.69 -4.70 -6.71
N GLU A 273 -13.56 -4.05 -7.04
CA GLU A 273 -13.02 -2.86 -6.35
C GLU A 273 -12.90 -1.65 -7.29
N PRO A 274 -13.94 -0.81 -7.44
CA PRO A 274 -13.92 0.29 -8.40
C PRO A 274 -13.04 1.48 -7.98
N ASN A 275 -12.68 1.61 -6.70
CA ASN A 275 -11.97 2.78 -6.18
C ASN A 275 -10.48 2.50 -5.96
N VAL A 276 -9.66 2.83 -6.95
CA VAL A 276 -8.19 2.67 -6.95
C VAL A 276 -7.54 3.47 -5.81
N THR A 277 -8.05 4.66 -5.51
CA THR A 277 -7.53 5.52 -4.43
C THR A 277 -7.72 4.86 -3.07
N ALA A 278 -8.91 4.28 -2.83
CA ALA A 278 -9.18 3.57 -1.58
C ALA A 278 -8.27 2.34 -1.41
N ALA A 279 -8.04 1.58 -2.50
CA ALA A 279 -7.13 0.43 -2.49
C ALA A 279 -5.69 0.87 -2.21
N LEU A 280 -5.24 1.95 -2.84
CA LEU A 280 -3.94 2.54 -2.59
C LEU A 280 -3.79 2.96 -1.12
N CYS A 281 -4.76 3.67 -0.56
CA CYS A 281 -4.72 4.11 0.84
C CYS A 281 -4.64 2.93 1.81
N ASN A 282 -5.44 1.88 1.58
CA ASN A 282 -5.40 0.64 2.37
C ASN A 282 -4.01 0.01 2.33
N MET A 283 -3.47 -0.23 1.13
CA MET A 283 -2.15 -0.84 0.96
C MET A 283 -1.02 -0.03 1.59
N LEU A 284 -1.00 1.30 1.38
CA LEU A 284 0.04 2.16 1.93
C LEU A 284 -0.03 2.22 3.47
N LEU A 285 -1.24 2.29 4.04
CA LEU A 285 -1.40 2.36 5.48
C LEU A 285 -1.09 1.03 6.17
N SER A 286 -1.57 -0.09 5.62
CA SER A 286 -1.21 -1.43 6.09
C SER A 286 0.30 -1.64 6.02
N HIS A 287 0.93 -1.23 4.91
CA HIS A 287 2.38 -1.29 4.76
C HIS A 287 3.12 -0.45 5.80
N TYR A 288 2.69 0.80 6.03
CA TYR A 288 3.28 1.69 7.02
C TYR A 288 3.18 1.14 8.45
N LEU A 289 2.06 0.48 8.77
CA LEU A 289 1.81 -0.12 10.08
C LEU A 289 2.48 -1.49 10.25
N GLY A 290 2.96 -2.11 9.18
CA GLY A 290 3.52 -3.46 9.23
C GLY A 290 2.47 -4.53 9.51
N VAL A 291 1.24 -4.35 9.02
CA VAL A 291 0.13 -5.31 9.15
C VAL A 291 -0.27 -5.87 7.79
N GLU A 292 -0.90 -7.04 7.80
CA GLU A 292 -1.40 -7.66 6.58
C GLU A 292 -2.48 -6.78 5.93
N CYS A 293 -2.37 -6.57 4.62
CA CYS A 293 -3.33 -5.80 3.84
C CYS A 293 -4.52 -6.70 3.46
N SER A 294 -5.70 -6.41 4.01
CA SER A 294 -6.93 -7.09 3.63
C SER A 294 -7.70 -6.26 2.60
N LEU A 295 -7.83 -6.78 1.38
CA LEU A 295 -8.57 -6.13 0.29
C LEU A 295 -10.06 -5.95 0.63
N ALA A 296 -10.64 -6.84 1.45
CA ALA A 296 -12.01 -6.67 1.93
C ALA A 296 -12.26 -5.33 2.65
N LEU A 297 -11.19 -4.70 3.19
CA LEU A 297 -11.25 -3.40 3.84
C LEU A 297 -11.24 -2.23 2.87
N THR A 298 -10.88 -2.41 1.61
CA THR A 298 -10.72 -1.31 0.63
C THR A 298 -11.95 -0.40 0.58
N ARG A 299 -13.16 -0.96 0.68
CA ARG A 299 -14.42 -0.18 0.69
C ARG A 299 -14.55 0.77 1.89
N TRP A 300 -13.82 0.53 2.97
CA TRP A 300 -13.84 1.37 4.16
C TRP A 300 -12.92 2.58 4.00
N PHE A 301 -11.98 2.55 3.05
CA PHE A 301 -11.09 3.64 2.73
C PHE A 301 -11.68 4.63 1.72
N THR A 302 -12.94 4.47 1.28
CA THR A 302 -13.53 5.32 0.21
C THR A 302 -13.64 6.80 0.54
N ARG A 303 -13.52 7.17 1.82
CA ARG A 303 -13.53 8.56 2.29
C ARG A 303 -12.14 9.13 2.56
N LEU A 304 -11.11 8.30 2.49
CA LEU A 304 -9.74 8.72 2.71
C LEU A 304 -9.09 9.03 1.37
N THR A 305 -8.36 10.14 1.33
CA THR A 305 -7.55 10.54 0.18
C THR A 305 -6.11 10.13 0.38
N LEU A 306 -5.33 10.08 -0.70
CA LEU A 306 -3.89 9.86 -0.60
C LEU A 306 -3.21 10.99 0.19
N GLU A 307 -3.71 12.22 0.05
CA GLU A 307 -3.24 13.38 0.82
C GLU A 307 -3.42 13.18 2.33
N ASP A 308 -4.57 12.66 2.77
CA ASP A 308 -4.81 12.36 4.19
C ASP A 308 -3.78 11.37 4.74
N VAL A 309 -3.49 10.29 3.98
CA VAL A 309 -2.52 9.26 4.38
C VAL A 309 -1.11 9.82 4.45
N VAL A 310 -0.68 10.57 3.44
CA VAL A 310 0.64 11.21 3.41
C VAL A 310 0.79 12.19 4.59
N ASN A 311 -0.21 13.06 4.80
CA ASN A 311 -0.18 14.03 5.89
C ASN A 311 -0.12 13.35 7.26
N TYR A 312 -0.88 12.28 7.46
CA TYR A 312 -0.83 11.49 8.70
C TYR A 312 0.57 10.88 8.93
N VAL A 313 1.15 10.23 7.91
CA VAL A 313 2.50 9.65 8.00
C VAL A 313 3.52 10.73 8.33
N GLN A 314 3.47 11.85 7.63
CA GLN A 314 4.40 12.95 7.82
C GLN A 314 4.31 13.54 9.24
N GLN A 315 3.08 13.76 9.75
CA GLN A 315 2.85 14.23 11.12
C GLN A 315 3.39 13.26 12.16
N ARG A 316 3.13 11.96 11.99
CA ARG A 316 3.56 10.93 12.94
C ARG A 316 5.08 10.77 12.95
N GLU A 317 5.71 10.76 11.79
CA GLU A 317 7.16 10.63 11.64
C GLU A 317 7.88 11.88 12.16
N ALA A 318 7.35 13.07 11.88
CA ALA A 318 7.88 14.32 12.43
C ALA A 318 7.82 14.34 13.96
N ALA A 319 6.71 13.91 14.55
CA ALA A 319 6.57 13.78 15.99
C ALA A 319 7.52 12.73 16.58
N MET A 320 7.66 11.57 15.94
CA MET A 320 8.57 10.49 16.37
C MET A 320 10.04 10.91 16.36
N HIS A 321 10.43 11.71 15.35
CA HIS A 321 11.80 12.18 15.18
C HIS A 321 12.05 13.57 15.77
N ASN A 322 11.05 14.16 16.44
CA ASN A 322 11.10 15.52 17.00
C ASN A 322 11.62 16.57 16.00
N CYS A 323 11.07 16.55 14.78
CA CYS A 323 11.45 17.46 13.70
C CYS A 323 10.22 18.14 13.08
N ALA A 324 10.45 19.13 12.21
CA ALA A 324 9.37 19.81 11.50
C ALA A 324 8.74 18.90 10.42
N LEU A 325 7.48 19.15 10.05
CA LEU A 325 6.82 18.42 8.96
C LEU A 325 7.62 18.49 7.65
N SER A 326 8.12 19.69 7.32
CA SER A 326 8.96 19.92 6.14
C SER A 326 10.27 19.13 6.17
N ALA A 327 10.73 18.70 7.36
CA ALA A 327 11.92 17.87 7.53
C ALA A 327 11.71 16.38 7.21
N VAL A 328 10.47 15.95 6.98
CA VAL A 328 10.13 14.58 6.62
C VAL A 328 9.72 14.52 5.16
N CYS A 329 10.50 13.79 4.35
CA CYS A 329 10.17 13.45 2.98
C CYS A 329 9.41 12.12 2.91
N VAL A 330 8.23 12.14 2.28
CA VAL A 330 7.46 10.93 2.02
C VAL A 330 7.70 10.48 0.57
N VAL A 331 8.11 9.23 0.40
CA VAL A 331 8.32 8.61 -0.92
C VAL A 331 7.24 7.56 -1.13
N VAL A 332 6.32 7.81 -2.07
CA VAL A 332 5.25 6.86 -2.40
C VAL A 332 5.73 5.94 -3.52
N LEU A 333 5.94 4.67 -3.21
CA LEU A 333 6.41 3.65 -4.14
C LEU A 333 5.23 2.77 -4.56
N VAL A 334 4.94 2.71 -5.86
CA VAL A 334 3.84 1.89 -6.37
C VAL A 334 4.36 0.93 -7.43
N ASP A 335 4.22 -0.35 -7.17
CA ASP A 335 4.62 -1.42 -8.05
C ASP A 335 3.45 -2.00 -8.86
N GLU A 336 3.77 -2.57 -10.01
CA GLU A 336 2.81 -3.25 -10.91
C GLU A 336 1.60 -2.40 -11.34
N VAL A 337 1.80 -1.10 -11.58
CA VAL A 337 0.75 -0.18 -12.05
C VAL A 337 0.06 -0.66 -13.34
N GLY A 338 0.79 -1.39 -14.20
CA GLY A 338 0.26 -1.96 -15.44
C GLY A 338 -0.89 -2.94 -15.25
N LYS A 339 -1.00 -3.60 -14.10
CA LYS A 339 -2.09 -4.55 -13.81
C LYS A 339 -3.45 -3.88 -13.62
N LEU A 340 -3.48 -2.56 -13.40
CA LEU A 340 -4.72 -1.80 -13.24
C LEU A 340 -5.48 -1.58 -14.56
N GLY A 341 -4.80 -1.73 -15.70
CA GLY A 341 -5.30 -1.28 -17.00
C GLY A 341 -5.31 0.25 -17.14
N ASP A 342 -5.42 0.75 -18.38
CA ASP A 342 -5.13 2.14 -18.72
C ASP A 342 -5.94 3.18 -17.94
N VAL A 343 -7.26 2.98 -17.80
CA VAL A 343 -8.15 3.96 -17.14
C VAL A 343 -7.78 4.16 -15.68
N ARG A 344 -7.48 3.06 -14.98
CA ARG A 344 -7.18 3.07 -13.54
C ARG A 344 -5.75 3.43 -13.23
N ALA A 345 -4.81 2.93 -14.04
CA ALA A 345 -3.43 3.37 -14.00
C ALA A 345 -3.35 4.89 -14.21
N LYS A 346 -4.16 5.45 -15.13
CA LYS A 346 -4.30 6.90 -15.30
C LYS A 346 -4.83 7.57 -14.02
N GLN A 347 -5.94 7.10 -13.45
CA GLN A 347 -6.49 7.66 -12.20
C GLN A 347 -5.47 7.64 -11.05
N LEU A 348 -4.74 6.52 -10.90
CA LEU A 348 -3.67 6.39 -9.92
C LEU A 348 -2.56 7.43 -10.16
N CYS A 349 -2.10 7.57 -11.39
CA CYS A 349 -1.04 8.53 -11.72
C CYS A 349 -1.50 9.98 -11.50
N ASP A 350 -2.75 10.31 -11.83
CA ASP A 350 -3.35 11.63 -11.61
C ASP A 350 -3.40 11.94 -10.10
N GLU A 351 -3.80 10.97 -9.27
CA GLU A 351 -3.83 11.10 -7.81
C GLU A 351 -2.42 11.29 -7.22
N LEU A 352 -1.45 10.47 -7.64
CA LEU A 352 -0.05 10.59 -7.20
C LEU A 352 0.53 11.97 -7.55
N LEU A 353 0.24 12.48 -8.75
CA LEU A 353 0.70 13.80 -9.18
C LEU A 353 0.00 14.94 -8.48
N ALA A 354 -1.30 14.81 -8.20
CA ALA A 354 -2.07 15.81 -7.47
C ALA A 354 -1.49 16.02 -6.07
N VAL A 355 -1.29 14.93 -5.31
CA VAL A 355 -0.69 14.98 -3.97
C VAL A 355 0.76 15.46 -4.03
N GLN A 356 1.54 14.97 -5.00
CA GLN A 356 2.91 15.43 -5.18
C GLN A 356 2.97 16.95 -5.42
N HIS A 357 2.09 17.49 -6.26
CA HIS A 357 2.03 18.92 -6.54
C HIS A 357 1.58 19.74 -5.34
N SER A 358 0.49 19.35 -4.67
CA SER A 358 -0.08 20.10 -3.55
C SER A 358 0.89 20.18 -2.38
N SER A 359 1.47 19.05 -1.97
CA SER A 359 2.42 18.99 -0.85
C SER A 359 3.72 19.74 -1.17
N MET A 360 4.30 19.56 -2.37
CA MET A 360 5.52 20.27 -2.73
C MET A 360 5.32 21.79 -2.83
N ARG A 361 4.14 22.25 -3.26
CA ARG A 361 3.77 23.68 -3.26
C ARG A 361 3.64 24.22 -1.83
N ALA A 362 3.21 23.39 -0.88
CA ALA A 362 3.19 23.70 0.54
C ALA A 362 4.58 23.61 1.22
N GLY A 363 5.64 23.33 0.47
CA GLY A 363 7.00 23.16 1.02
C GLY A 363 7.22 21.85 1.77
N LEU A 364 6.32 20.87 1.56
CA LEU A 364 6.42 19.54 2.13
C LEU A 364 7.03 18.59 1.10
N PRO A 365 8.21 18.00 1.37
CA PRO A 365 8.87 17.16 0.38
C PRO A 365 8.11 15.84 0.21
N ILE A 366 7.68 15.58 -1.02
CA ILE A 366 7.08 14.32 -1.43
C ILE A 366 7.50 14.03 -2.87
N PHE A 367 7.69 12.76 -3.20
CA PHE A 367 7.63 12.33 -4.59
C PHE A 367 7.13 10.90 -4.73
N ALA A 368 6.53 10.61 -5.87
CA ALA A 368 6.03 9.28 -6.21
C ALA A 368 6.98 8.60 -7.21
N VAL A 369 7.24 7.31 -6.97
CA VAL A 369 7.97 6.42 -7.89
C VAL A 369 7.07 5.26 -8.26
N ALA A 370 6.73 5.16 -9.55
CA ALA A 370 5.89 4.09 -10.07
C ALA A 370 6.72 3.08 -10.88
N ALA A 371 6.37 1.80 -10.83
CA ALA A 371 6.88 0.76 -11.72
C ALA A 371 5.74 0.05 -12.46
N GLY A 372 6.01 -0.41 -13.68
CA GLY A 372 5.04 -1.14 -14.50
C GLY A 372 5.72 -2.10 -15.48
N LEU A 373 4.97 -3.12 -15.93
CA LEU A 373 5.48 -4.25 -16.71
C LEU A 373 6.06 -3.88 -18.08
N GLU A 374 5.61 -2.78 -18.71
CA GLU A 374 6.08 -2.38 -20.03
C GLU A 374 6.32 -0.87 -20.14
N VAL A 375 7.43 -0.52 -20.80
CA VAL A 375 7.85 0.87 -21.05
C VAL A 375 6.79 1.60 -21.87
N ASP A 376 6.28 0.96 -22.93
CA ASP A 376 5.34 1.57 -23.86
C ASP A 376 3.96 1.77 -23.25
N SER A 377 3.49 0.87 -22.37
CA SER A 377 2.19 1.02 -21.71
C SER A 377 2.21 2.09 -20.62
N MET A 378 3.26 2.13 -19.78
CA MET A 378 3.44 3.20 -18.78
C MET A 378 3.62 4.57 -19.45
N PHE A 379 4.47 4.66 -20.48
CA PHE A 379 4.61 5.91 -21.23
C PHE A 379 3.32 6.29 -21.93
N ALA A 380 2.63 5.38 -22.62
CA ALA A 380 1.36 5.69 -23.28
C ALA A 380 0.31 6.17 -22.27
N THR A 381 0.14 5.45 -21.17
CA THR A 381 -0.88 5.78 -20.16
C THR A 381 -0.60 7.12 -19.48
N VAL A 382 0.63 7.40 -19.06
CA VAL A 382 0.93 8.66 -18.36
C VAL A 382 1.11 9.84 -19.33
N THR A 383 1.76 9.63 -20.47
CA THR A 383 2.05 10.75 -21.39
C THR A 383 0.93 11.02 -22.39
N ARG A 384 0.28 9.99 -22.95
CA ARG A 384 -0.81 10.18 -23.92
C ARG A 384 -2.16 10.37 -23.21
N SER A 385 -2.47 9.56 -22.20
CA SER A 385 -3.81 9.56 -21.60
C SER A 385 -4.00 10.61 -20.50
N SER A 386 -3.01 10.83 -19.62
CA SER A 386 -3.08 11.87 -18.59
C SER A 386 -2.37 13.18 -18.92
N LYS A 387 -1.66 13.25 -20.05
CA LYS A 387 -0.88 14.43 -20.48
C LYS A 387 0.21 14.84 -19.46
N HIS A 388 0.56 13.93 -18.55
CA HIS A 388 1.59 14.15 -17.56
C HIS A 388 2.95 13.72 -18.09
N ARG A 389 4.00 14.28 -17.51
CA ARG A 389 5.38 13.95 -17.90
C ARG A 389 5.88 12.76 -17.09
N LEU A 390 6.84 12.02 -17.64
CA LEU A 390 7.56 10.97 -16.93
C LEU A 390 9.05 11.28 -16.91
N HIS A 391 9.68 11.03 -15.77
CA HIS A 391 11.13 10.97 -15.68
C HIS A 391 11.56 9.51 -15.52
N PRO A 392 12.20 8.92 -16.54
CA PRO A 392 12.49 7.49 -16.54
C PRO A 392 13.74 7.16 -15.72
N VAL A 393 13.66 6.06 -14.97
CA VAL A 393 14.76 5.33 -14.34
C VAL A 393 14.86 4.00 -15.08
N THR A 394 15.65 3.97 -16.15
CA THR A 394 15.73 2.82 -17.06
C THR A 394 16.61 1.72 -16.49
N LEU A 395 16.07 0.52 -16.37
CA LEU A 395 16.81 -0.69 -16.05
C LEU A 395 17.35 -1.29 -17.34
N SER A 396 18.66 -1.44 -17.39
CA SER A 396 19.34 -2.16 -18.47
C SER A 396 19.94 -3.43 -17.90
N PRO A 397 19.89 -4.57 -18.63
CA PRO A 397 20.65 -5.74 -18.23
C PRO A 397 22.12 -5.33 -18.09
N CYS A 398 22.77 -5.75 -17.01
CA CYS A 398 24.21 -5.61 -16.96
C CYS A 398 24.82 -6.59 -17.96
N SER A 399 25.78 -6.09 -18.73
CA SER A 399 26.64 -6.94 -19.54
C SER A 399 27.25 -8.02 -18.63
N PRO A 400 27.22 -9.30 -19.06
CA PRO A 400 27.76 -10.41 -18.27
C PRO A 400 29.24 -10.24 -17.93
#